data_AF-A0A3B1E5A2-F1
#
_entry.id   AF-A0A3B1E5A2-F1
#
_cell.length_a   1.000
_cell.length_b   1.000
_cell.length_c   1.000
_cell.angle_alpha   90.00
_cell.angle_beta   90.00
_cell.angle_gamma   90.00
#
_symmetry.space_group_name_H-M   'P 1'
#
loop_
_entity.id
_entity.type
_entity.pdbx_description
1 polymer ?
#
loop_
_entity_poly.entity_id
_entity_poly.type
_entity_poly.pdbx_seq_one_letter_code
_entity_poly.pdbx_strand_id
1 'polypeptide(L)'
;MRNKFKNIFNLQTQKSRIQEKKIALINQKILSTQEKISNLANMLNNVEIPRTGKVTEVIRAQSTISILRQDIQISIQEEKEYKQMLMDEKHNLKMINIELEKSKYLLEEANKEWVKHLQKQEEKQLNDISQRVFY
;
A
#
# COMPACT_ATOMS: atom_id res chain seq x y z
N MET A 1 -8.32 -20.35 -26.91
CA MET A 1 -9.31 -19.81 -25.95
C MET A 1 -8.63 -18.74 -25.10
N ARG A 2 -9.16 -17.52 -25.01
CA ARG A 2 -8.68 -16.54 -24.02
C ARG A 2 -9.20 -16.97 -22.64
N ASN A 3 -8.31 -17.34 -21.72
CA ASN A 3 -8.70 -17.70 -20.36
C ASN A 3 -9.27 -16.45 -19.66
N LYS A 4 -10.59 -16.39 -19.47
CA LYS A 4 -11.31 -15.29 -18.82
C LYS A 4 -10.77 -14.97 -17.42
N PHE A 5 -10.23 -15.97 -16.71
CA PHE A 5 -9.66 -15.80 -15.37
C PHE A 5 -8.30 -15.12 -15.39
N LYS A 6 -7.56 -15.19 -16.50
CA LYS A 6 -6.27 -14.48 -16.65
C LYS A 6 -6.44 -12.97 -16.59
N ASN A 7 -7.50 -12.45 -17.23
CA ASN A 7 -7.81 -11.02 -17.19
C ASN A 7 -8.22 -10.58 -15.77
N ILE A 8 -9.04 -11.38 -15.08
CA ILE A 8 -9.46 -11.10 -13.71
C ILE A 8 -8.25 -11.09 -12.77
N PHE A 9 -7.37 -12.10 -12.85
CA PHE A 9 -6.15 -12.19 -12.05
C PHE A 9 -5.23 -10.98 -12.28
N ASN A 10 -5.03 -10.58 -13.55
CA ASN A 10 -4.24 -9.41 -13.89
C ASN A 10 -4.83 -8.11 -13.30
N LEU A 11 -6.16 -7.94 -13.36
CA LEU A 11 -6.84 -6.78 -12.78
C LEU A 11 -6.67 -6.74 -11.26
N GLN A 12 -6.81 -7.88 -10.57
CA GLN A 12 -6.60 -7.95 -9.12
C GLN A 12 -5.14 -7.68 -8.74
N THR A 13 -4.19 -8.16 -9.56
CA THR A 13 -2.75 -7.90 -9.37
C THR A 13 -2.45 -6.41 -9.49
N GLN A 14 -3.05 -5.73 -10.47
CA GLN A 14 -2.91 -4.28 -10.62
C GLN A 14 -3.52 -3.52 -9.44
N LYS A 15 -4.72 -3.91 -8.97
CA LYS A 15 -5.34 -3.32 -7.79
C LYS A 15 -4.46 -3.45 -6.54
N SER A 16 -3.89 -4.64 -6.31
CA SER A 16 -3.00 -4.89 -5.18
C SER A 16 -1.77 -3.97 -5.23
N ARG A 17 -1.09 -3.89 -6.38
CA ARG A 17 0.06 -2.99 -6.59
C ARG A 17 -0.27 -1.51 -6.39
N ILE A 18 -1.45 -1.06 -6.85
CA ILE A 18 -1.89 0.33 -6.65
C ILE A 18 -2.09 0.59 -5.14
N GLN A 19 -2.68 -0.37 -4.43
CA GLN A 19 -2.92 -0.26 -3.01
C GLN A 19 -1.62 -0.25 -2.19
N GLU A 20 -0.65 -1.10 -2.54
CA GLU A 20 0.69 -1.09 -1.95
C GLU A 20 1.39 0.26 -2.14
N LYS A 21 1.27 0.86 -3.34
CA LYS A 21 1.81 2.21 -3.59
C LYS A 21 1.17 3.27 -2.70
N LYS A 22 -0.15 3.23 -2.49
CA LYS A 22 -0.83 4.16 -1.57
C LYS A 22 -0.31 4.02 -0.14
N ILE A 23 -0.16 2.79 0.34
CA ILE A 23 0.41 2.50 1.66
C ILE A 23 1.83 3.05 1.77
N ALA A 24 2.66 2.84 0.75
CA ALA A 24 4.03 3.37 0.72
C ALA A 24 4.06 4.90 0.81
N LEU A 25 3.18 5.58 0.07
CA LEU A 25 3.05 7.05 0.12
C LEU A 25 2.61 7.54 1.50
N ILE A 26 1.65 6.86 2.14
CA ILE A 26 1.21 7.23 3.50
C ILE A 26 2.34 7.03 4.50
N ASN A 27 3.08 5.92 4.42
CA ASN A 27 4.25 5.70 5.28
C ASN A 27 5.30 6.81 5.10
N GLN A 28 5.57 7.23 3.87
CA GLN A 28 6.49 8.32 3.59
C GLN A 28 6.01 9.63 4.23
N LYS A 29 4.70 9.93 4.16
CA LYS A 29 4.12 11.09 4.84
C LYS A 29 4.28 11.02 6.35
N ILE A 30 4.02 9.86 6.97
CA ILE A 30 4.23 9.67 8.41
C ILE A 30 5.68 9.97 8.79
N LEU A 31 6.64 9.40 8.06
CA LEU A 31 8.07 9.63 8.32
C LEU A 31 8.43 11.12 8.20
N SER A 32 7.98 11.78 7.13
CA SER A 32 8.21 13.21 6.93
C SER A 32 7.59 14.07 8.05
N THR A 33 6.39 13.72 8.52
CA THR A 33 5.75 14.39 9.65
C THR A 33 6.53 14.17 10.96
N GLN A 34 7.05 12.95 11.19
CA GLN A 34 7.89 12.65 12.35
C GLN A 34 9.20 13.45 12.33
N GLU A 35 9.85 13.56 11.18
CA GLU A 35 11.04 14.41 10.99
C GLU A 35 10.72 15.88 11.27
N LYS A 36 9.58 16.38 10.77
CA LYS A 36 9.10 17.75 11.05
C LYS A 36 8.89 17.98 12.54
N ILE A 37 8.24 17.04 13.25
CA ILE A 37 8.05 17.11 14.70
C ILE A 37 9.39 17.16 15.42
N SER A 38 10.35 16.31 15.04
CA SER A 38 11.69 16.28 15.63
C SER A 38 12.42 17.61 15.42
N ASN A 39 12.37 18.17 14.21
CA ASN A 39 12.98 19.46 13.89
C ASN A 39 12.36 20.60 14.70
N LEU A 40 11.02 20.65 14.80
CA LEU A 40 10.33 21.67 15.60
C LEU A 40 10.65 21.52 17.11
N ALA A 41 10.76 20.29 17.61
CA ALA A 41 11.16 20.04 18.99
C ALA A 41 12.60 20.49 19.26
N ASN A 42 13.52 20.26 18.32
CA ASN A 42 14.89 20.77 18.41
C ASN A 42 14.93 22.30 18.40
N MET A 43 14.17 22.94 17.51
CA MET A 43 14.03 24.41 17.49
C MET A 43 13.51 24.93 18.83
N LEU A 44 12.48 24.28 19.38
CA LEU A 44 11.89 24.65 20.67
C LEU A 44 12.89 24.54 21.83
N ASN A 45 13.69 23.47 21.85
CA ASN A 45 14.73 23.26 22.88
C ASN A 45 15.87 24.28 22.79
N ASN A 46 16.11 24.84 21.59
CA ASN A 46 17.14 25.84 21.35
C ASN A 46 16.65 27.28 21.56
N VAL A 47 15.36 27.50 21.88
CA VAL A 47 14.88 28.85 22.20
C VAL A 47 15.40 29.27 23.57
N GLU A 48 16.31 30.23 23.59
CA GLU A 48 16.78 30.86 24.82
C GLU A 48 15.83 31.97 25.27
N ILE A 49 15.42 31.94 26.54
CA ILE A 49 14.68 33.04 27.16
C ILE A 49 15.70 33.95 27.86
N PRO A 50 15.81 35.23 27.46
CA PRO A 50 16.72 36.16 28.12
C PRO A 50 16.36 36.30 29.60
N ARG A 51 17.34 36.07 30.49
CA ARG A 51 17.16 36.24 31.95
C ARG A 51 17.28 37.70 32.38
N THR A 52 17.94 38.51 31.57
CA THR A 52 18.13 39.95 31.70
C THR A 52 17.98 40.57 30.30
N GLY A 53 17.49 41.80 30.21
CA GLY A 53 17.25 42.45 28.90
C GLY A 53 15.89 43.15 28.82
N LYS A 54 15.51 43.57 27.61
CA LYS A 54 14.26 44.30 27.40
C LYS A 54 13.07 43.36 27.49
N VAL A 55 12.00 43.75 28.18
CA VAL A 55 10.74 42.98 28.29
C VAL A 55 10.23 42.51 26.92
N THR A 56 10.43 43.32 25.88
CA THR A 56 10.08 42.99 24.49
C THR A 56 10.77 41.73 23.95
N GLU A 57 12.00 41.43 24.38
CA GLU A 57 12.75 40.24 23.95
C GLU A 57 12.21 38.98 24.63
N VAL A 58 11.83 39.08 25.91
CA VAL A 58 11.17 38.00 26.66
C VAL A 58 9.81 37.67 26.05
N ILE A 59 9.00 38.68 25.72
CA ILE A 59 7.69 38.50 25.08
C ILE A 59 7.86 37.83 23.70
N ARG A 60 8.86 38.22 22.90
CA ARG A 60 9.15 37.57 21.62
C ARG A 60 9.53 36.11 21.80
N ALA A 61 10.44 35.79 22.72
CA ALA A 61 10.83 34.41 22.99
C ALA A 61 9.64 33.54 23.43
N GLN A 62 8.77 34.06 24.31
CA GLN A 62 7.56 33.38 24.74
C GLN A 62 6.56 33.15 23.59
N SER A 63 6.40 34.15 22.71
CA SER A 63 5.56 34.02 21.51
C SER A 63 6.10 32.94 20.57
N THR A 64 7.41 32.91 20.32
CA THR A 64 8.06 31.87 19.51
C THR A 64 7.85 30.48 20.10
N ILE A 65 8.04 30.31 21.41
CA ILE A 65 7.78 29.04 22.12
C ILE A 65 6.33 28.60 21.95
N SER A 66 5.38 29.54 22.08
CA SER A 66 3.95 29.24 21.93
C SER A 66 3.62 28.75 20.52
N ILE A 67 4.16 29.43 19.50
CA ILE A 67 3.96 29.06 18.08
C ILE A 67 4.56 27.67 17.80
N LEU A 68 5.81 27.43 18.20
CA LEU A 68 6.46 26.14 17.99
C LEU A 68 5.71 24.99 18.66
N ARG A 69 5.20 25.21 19.88
CA ARG A 69 4.36 24.21 20.58
C ARG A 69 3.07 23.92 19.82
N GLN A 70 2.42 24.95 19.29
CA GLN A 70 1.22 24.80 18.49
C GLN A 70 1.50 24.02 17.19
N ASP A 71 2.59 24.36 16.49
CA ASP A 71 2.99 23.67 15.26
C ASP A 71 3.35 22.19 15.50
N ILE A 72 3.97 21.88 16.64
CA ILE A 72 4.22 20.50 17.09
C ILE A 72 2.88 19.78 17.31
N GLN A 73 1.94 20.40 18.02
CA GLN A 73 0.62 19.78 18.28
C GLN A 73 -0.15 19.50 16.98
N ILE A 74 -0.15 20.46 16.04
CA ILE A 74 -0.76 20.27 14.72
C ILE A 74 -0.10 19.10 14.00
N SER A 75 1.24 19.06 13.97
CA SER A 75 1.97 17.99 13.28
C SER A 75 1.74 16.61 13.92
N ILE A 76 1.60 16.53 15.25
CA ILE A 76 1.23 15.29 15.96
C ILE A 76 -0.17 14.83 15.56
N GLN A 77 -1.11 15.77 15.40
CA GLN A 77 -2.47 15.44 14.97
C GLN A 77 -2.49 14.95 13.52
N GLU A 78 -1.75 15.60 12.62
CA GLU A 78 -1.54 15.13 11.23
C GLU A 78 -0.96 13.71 11.19
N GLU A 79 0.04 13.41 12.04
CA GLU A 79 0.63 12.07 12.11
C GLU A 79 -0.41 11.01 12.52
N LYS A 80 -1.30 11.33 13.47
CA LYS A 80 -2.38 10.44 13.90
C LYS A 80 -3.36 10.17 12.75
N GLU A 81 -3.73 11.20 11.99
CA GLU A 81 -4.60 11.06 10.83
C GLU A 81 -3.98 10.16 9.78
N TYR A 82 -2.70 10.35 9.45
CA TYR A 82 -2.00 9.46 8.51
C TYR A 82 -1.89 8.02 9.02
N LYS A 83 -1.68 7.81 10.33
CA LYS A 83 -1.68 6.47 10.93
C LYS A 83 -3.06 5.81 10.83
N GLN A 84 -4.14 6.56 11.02
CA GLN A 84 -5.49 6.04 10.83
C GLN A 84 -5.72 5.65 9.36
N MET A 85 -5.41 6.55 8.42
CA MET A 85 -5.49 6.25 6.99
C MET A 85 -4.66 5.01 6.61
N LEU A 86 -3.47 4.84 7.21
CA LEU A 86 -2.63 3.67 6.98
C LEU A 86 -3.32 2.37 7.42
N MET A 87 -4.03 2.38 8.55
CA MET A 87 -4.78 1.21 9.01
C MET A 87 -5.90 0.84 8.04
N ASP A 88 -6.66 1.84 7.58
CA ASP A 88 -7.76 1.64 6.63
C ASP A 88 -7.23 1.09 5.30
N GLU A 89 -6.15 1.68 4.77
CA GLU A 89 -5.54 1.23 3.51
C GLU A 89 -4.90 -0.16 3.63
N LYS A 90 -4.34 -0.53 4.79
CA LYS A 90 -3.87 -1.90 5.06
C LYS A 90 -5.02 -2.90 5.11
N HIS A 91 -6.15 -2.52 5.70
CA HIS A 91 -7.35 -3.35 5.69
C HIS A 91 -7.84 -3.58 4.25
N ASN A 92 -7.89 -2.51 3.44
CA ASN A 92 -8.25 -2.59 2.02
C ASN A 92 -7.30 -3.50 1.23
N LEU A 93 -5.98 -3.42 1.48
CA LEU A 93 -5.00 -4.32 0.85
C LEU A 93 -5.28 -5.79 1.20
N LYS A 94 -5.60 -6.09 2.47
CA LYS A 94 -5.95 -7.44 2.90
C LYS A 94 -7.14 -7.99 2.11
N MET A 95 -8.18 -7.18 1.91
CA MET A 95 -9.36 -7.58 1.14
C MET A 95 -9.03 -7.80 -0.34
N ILE A 96 -8.22 -6.93 -0.94
CA ILE A 96 -7.75 -7.09 -2.32
C ILE A 96 -6.92 -8.38 -2.48
N ASN A 97 -6.05 -8.68 -1.52
CA ASN A 97 -5.22 -9.88 -1.56
C ASN A 97 -6.05 -11.17 -1.43
N ILE A 98 -7.13 -11.16 -0.64
CA ILE A 98 -8.08 -12.29 -0.60
C ILE A 98 -8.69 -12.52 -1.98
N GLU A 99 -9.15 -11.46 -2.66
CA GLU A 99 -9.72 -11.58 -4.00
C GLU A 99 -8.67 -11.98 -5.06
N LEU A 100 -7.43 -11.54 -4.91
CA LEU A 100 -6.32 -11.95 -5.74
C LEU A 100 -6.08 -13.46 -5.63
N GLU A 101 -5.98 -14.00 -4.42
CA GLU A 101 -5.79 -15.44 -4.20
C GLU A 101 -6.97 -16.27 -4.73
N LYS A 102 -8.21 -15.80 -4.54
CA LYS A 102 -9.39 -16.45 -5.17
C LYS A 102 -9.25 -16.49 -6.70
N SER A 103 -8.85 -15.38 -7.32
CA SER A 103 -8.68 -15.31 -8.77
C SER A 103 -7.54 -16.19 -9.29
N LYS A 104 -6.47 -16.34 -8.50
CA LYS A 104 -5.34 -17.23 -8.78
C LYS A 104 -5.80 -18.69 -8.78
N TYR A 105 -6.54 -19.09 -7.74
CA TYR A 105 -7.10 -20.44 -7.64
C TYR A 105 -7.99 -20.78 -8.85
N LEU A 106 -8.91 -19.88 -9.22
CA LEU A 106 -9.78 -20.08 -10.39
C LEU A 106 -8.99 -20.18 -11.71
N LEU A 107 -7.92 -19.40 -11.84
CA LEU A 107 -7.03 -19.48 -13.01
C LEU A 107 -6.31 -20.83 -13.08
N GLU A 108 -5.82 -21.34 -11.95
CA GLU A 108 -5.16 -22.64 -11.85
C GLU A 108 -6.12 -23.79 -12.18
N GLU A 109 -7.32 -23.79 -11.64
CA GLU A 109 -8.34 -24.82 -11.95
C GLU A 109 -8.73 -24.80 -13.43
N ALA A 110 -8.97 -23.62 -14.01
CA ALA A 110 -9.28 -23.51 -15.43
C ALA A 110 -8.13 -24.02 -16.32
N ASN A 111 -6.87 -23.81 -15.91
CA ASN A 111 -5.71 -24.33 -16.63
C ASN A 111 -5.63 -25.86 -16.52
N LYS A 112 -5.91 -26.45 -15.35
CA LYS A 112 -5.94 -27.91 -15.17
C LYS A 112 -7.00 -28.57 -16.07
N GLU A 113 -8.21 -28.00 -16.11
CA GLU A 113 -9.27 -28.50 -16.99
C GLU A 113 -8.90 -28.41 -18.46
N TRP A 114 -8.27 -27.29 -18.87
CA TRP A 114 -7.83 -27.11 -20.24
C TRP A 114 -6.74 -28.11 -20.64
N VAL A 115 -5.77 -28.38 -19.77
CA VAL A 115 -4.73 -29.40 -20.00
C VAL A 115 -5.37 -30.79 -20.15
N LYS A 116 -6.29 -31.17 -19.26
CA LYS A 116 -7.03 -32.44 -19.37
C LYS A 116 -7.80 -32.56 -20.69
N HIS A 117 -8.40 -31.46 -21.14
CA HIS A 117 -9.12 -31.42 -22.41
C HIS A 117 -8.18 -31.62 -23.60
N LEU A 118 -7.01 -30.96 -23.60
CA LEU A 118 -5.99 -31.15 -24.63
C LEU A 118 -5.49 -32.59 -24.68
N GLN A 119 -5.15 -33.18 -23.54
CA GLN A 119 -4.69 -34.57 -23.46
C GLN A 119 -5.72 -35.55 -24.05
N LYS A 120 -7.01 -35.36 -23.73
CA LYS A 120 -8.09 -36.18 -24.33
C LYS A 120 -8.22 -35.99 -25.83
N GLN A 121 -8.01 -34.77 -26.34
CA GLN A 121 -8.04 -34.51 -27.79
C GLN A 121 -6.86 -35.16 -28.50
N GLU A 122 -5.66 -35.07 -27.93
CA GLU A 122 -4.45 -35.71 -28.46
C GLU A 122 -4.60 -37.24 -28.48
N GLU A 123 -5.07 -37.84 -27.39
CA GLU A 123 -5.34 -39.28 -27.29
C GLU A 123 -6.35 -39.74 -28.36
N LYS A 124 -7.44 -38.98 -28.53
CA LYS A 124 -8.42 -39.27 -29.58
C LYS A 124 -7.81 -39.20 -30.99
N GLN A 125 -7.01 -38.18 -31.27
CA GLN A 125 -6.32 -38.06 -32.56
C GLN A 125 -5.35 -39.23 -32.81
N LEU A 126 -4.58 -39.64 -31.81
CA LEU A 126 -3.68 -40.78 -31.91
C LEU A 126 -4.43 -42.10 -32.17
N ASN A 127 -5.57 -42.30 -31.51
CA ASN A 127 -6.43 -43.46 -31.74
C ASN A 127 -7.03 -43.45 -33.15
N ASP A 128 -7.54 -42.30 -33.61
CA ASP A 128 -8.10 -42.16 -34.96
C ASP A 128 -7.02 -42.39 -36.05
N ILE A 129 -5.79 -41.94 -35.82
CA ILE A 129 -4.65 -42.20 -36.72
C ILE A 129 -4.31 -43.69 -36.73
N SER A 130 -4.22 -44.32 -35.56
CA SER A 130 -3.91 -45.75 -35.44
C SER A 130 -4.96 -46.58 -36.19
N GLN A 131 -6.25 -46.28 -36.03
CA GLN A 131 -7.32 -46.96 -36.77
C GLN A 131 -7.22 -46.79 -38.29
N ARG A 132 -6.71 -45.66 -38.80
CA ARG A 132 -6.52 -45.42 -40.25
C ARG A 132 -5.26 -46.06 -40.84
N VAL A 133 -4.28 -46.41 -40.01
CA VAL A 133 -3.00 -46.99 -40.45
C VAL A 133 -3.06 -48.52 -40.44
N PHE A 134 -3.85 -49.11 -39.54
CA PHE A 134 -3.99 -50.57 -39.39
C PHE A 134 -5.22 -51.17 -40.08
N TYR A 135 -5.98 -50.37 -40.82
CA TYR A 135 -7.02 -50.78 -41.79
C TYR A 135 -6.63 -50.27 -43.18
#